data_AF-Q9Z214-F1
#
_entry.id   AF-Q9Z214-F1
#
_cell.length_a   1.000
_cell.length_b   1.000
_cell.length_c   1.000
_cell.angle_alpha   90.00
_cell.angle_beta   90.00
_cell.angle_gamma   90.00
#
_symmetry.space_group_name_H-M   'P 1'
#
loop_
_entity.id
_entity.type
_entity.pdbx_description
1 polymer ?
#
loop_
_entity_poly.entity_id
_entity_poly.type
_entity_poly.pdbx_seq_one_letter_code
_entity_poly.pdbx_strand_id
1 'polypeptide(L)'
;MGEQPIFSTRAHVFQIDPNTKKNWVPTSKHAVTVSYFYDSTRNVYRIISLDGSKAIINSTITPNMTFTKTSQKFGQWADSRANTVYGLGFSSEHHLSKFAEKFQEFKEAARLAKEKSQEKMELTSTPSQESAGGDLQSPLTPESINGTDDERTPDVTQNSEPRAEPAQNALPFSHSAGDRTQGLSHASSAISKHWEAELATLKGNNAKLTAALLESTANVKQWKQQLAAYQEEAERLHKRVTELECVSSQANAVHSHKTELSQTVQELEETLKVKEEEIERLKQEIDNARELQEQRDSLTQKLQEVEIRNKDLEGQLSELEQRLEKSQSEQDAFRSNLKTLLEILDGKIFELTELRDNLAKLLECS
;
A
#
# COMPACT_ATOMS: atom_id res chain seq x y z
N MET A 1 -14.05 16.77 -4.57
CA MET A 1 -13.95 16.18 -3.21
C MET A 1 -12.61 16.60 -2.62
N GLY A 2 -12.44 16.61 -1.30
CA GLY A 2 -11.12 16.89 -0.69
C GLY A 2 -10.16 15.70 -0.80
N GLU A 3 -8.86 15.93 -0.61
CA GLU A 3 -7.87 14.86 -0.40
C GLU A 3 -8.33 13.99 0.79
N GLN A 4 -8.43 12.66 0.58
CA GLN A 4 -8.75 11.74 1.67
C GLN A 4 -7.47 11.24 2.35
N PRO A 5 -7.46 11.05 3.68
CA PRO A 5 -6.31 10.49 4.38
C PRO A 5 -6.19 8.99 4.09
N ILE A 6 -4.98 8.53 3.76
CA ILE A 6 -4.67 7.10 3.52
C ILE A 6 -4.57 6.34 4.85
N PHE A 7 -4.10 7.02 5.90
CA PHE A 7 -4.04 6.50 7.26
C PHE A 7 -4.21 7.66 8.24
N SER A 8 -4.92 7.42 9.35
CA SER A 8 -5.13 8.39 10.43
C SER A 8 -4.93 7.74 11.79
N THR A 9 -4.33 8.47 12.74
CA THR A 9 -4.15 8.04 14.13
C THR A 9 -4.28 9.22 15.09
N ARG A 10 -4.29 8.97 16.41
CA ARG A 10 -4.34 10.02 17.44
C ARG A 10 -3.03 10.08 18.22
N ALA A 11 -2.45 11.28 18.33
CA ALA A 11 -1.24 11.54 19.09
C ALA A 11 -1.23 12.97 19.65
N HIS A 12 -0.52 13.18 20.76
CA HIS A 12 -0.11 14.52 21.19
C HIS A 12 1.07 14.96 20.32
N VAL A 13 1.00 16.16 19.75
CA VAL A 13 2.04 16.69 18.86
C VAL A 13 3.00 17.57 19.64
N PHE A 14 4.28 17.35 19.41
CA PHE A 14 5.38 18.13 19.94
C PHE A 14 6.31 18.57 18.81
N GLN A 15 7.10 19.62 19.07
CA GLN A 15 8.21 20.04 18.22
C GLN A 15 9.42 20.38 19.09
N ILE A 16 10.63 20.22 18.56
CA ILE A 16 11.81 20.79 19.21
C ILE A 16 11.75 22.32 19.10
N ASP A 17 11.96 23.01 20.23
CA ASP A 17 12.05 24.46 20.30
C ASP A 17 13.09 25.01 19.30
N PRO A 18 12.70 25.91 18.37
CA PRO A 18 13.64 26.46 17.39
C PRO A 18 14.77 27.29 18.03
N ASN A 19 14.59 27.78 19.26
CA ASN A 19 15.57 28.63 19.95
C ASN A 19 16.66 27.79 20.65
N THR A 20 16.25 26.87 21.54
CA THR A 20 17.21 26.01 22.27
C THR A 20 17.70 24.79 21.48
N LYS A 21 16.97 24.38 20.43
CA LYS A 21 17.21 23.19 19.60
C LYS A 21 17.42 21.87 20.40
N LYS A 22 16.92 21.84 21.65
CA LYS A 22 17.06 20.70 22.59
C LYS A 22 15.77 20.34 23.32
N ASN A 23 14.94 21.32 23.65
CA ASN A 23 13.74 21.11 24.46
C ASN A 23 12.53 20.75 23.58
N TRP A 24 11.71 19.81 24.04
CA TRP A 24 10.41 19.53 23.43
C TRP A 24 9.34 20.51 23.92
N VAL A 25 8.59 21.08 22.97
CA VAL A 25 7.46 21.98 23.23
C VAL A 25 6.17 21.31 22.72
N PRO A 26 5.09 21.25 23.51
CA PRO A 26 3.81 20.74 23.02
C PRO A 26 3.19 21.69 21.99
N THR A 27 2.91 21.18 20.80
CA THR A 27 2.26 21.91 19.71
C THR A 27 0.74 21.78 19.76
N SER A 28 0.20 20.69 20.35
CA SER A 28 -1.21 20.52 20.66
C SER A 28 -1.45 20.30 22.16
N LYS A 29 -2.54 20.85 22.71
CA LYS A 29 -2.90 20.65 24.14
C LYS A 29 -3.48 19.27 24.45
N HIS A 30 -4.02 18.61 23.43
CA HIS A 30 -4.67 17.31 23.51
C HIS A 30 -4.18 16.41 22.37
N ALA A 31 -4.48 15.12 22.42
CA ALA A 31 -4.22 14.22 21.31
C ALA A 31 -5.12 14.59 20.12
N VAL A 32 -4.52 14.96 19.00
CA VAL A 32 -5.18 15.37 17.75
C VAL A 32 -5.05 14.28 16.68
N THR A 33 -5.78 14.42 15.57
CA THR A 33 -5.70 13.48 14.44
C THR A 33 -4.50 13.81 13.55
N VAL A 34 -3.52 12.90 13.51
CA VAL A 34 -2.36 12.95 12.61
C VAL A 34 -2.58 11.94 11.50
N SER A 35 -2.43 12.37 10.24
CA SER A 35 -2.78 11.56 9.08
C SER A 35 -1.75 11.66 7.96
N TYR A 36 -1.64 10.60 7.17
CA TYR A 36 -0.92 10.58 5.90
C TYR A 36 -1.88 10.87 4.75
N PHE A 37 -1.47 11.75 3.85
CA PHE A 37 -2.18 12.12 2.63
C PHE A 37 -1.25 11.94 1.41
N TYR A 38 -1.84 11.72 0.24
CA TYR A 38 -1.14 11.83 -1.04
C TYR A 38 -1.69 13.02 -1.82
N ASP A 39 -0.81 13.97 -2.11
CA ASP A 39 -1.07 15.17 -2.89
C ASP A 39 -0.84 14.83 -4.37
N SER A 40 -1.93 14.51 -5.07
CA SER A 40 -1.87 14.10 -6.48
C SER A 40 -1.45 15.23 -7.42
N THR A 41 -1.55 16.49 -7.00
CA THR A 41 -1.15 17.66 -7.79
C THR A 41 0.38 17.81 -7.81
N ARG A 42 1.04 17.47 -6.69
CA ARG A 42 2.50 17.55 -6.53
C ARG A 42 3.21 16.20 -6.56
N ASN A 43 2.47 15.09 -6.66
CA ASN A 43 2.98 13.72 -6.63
C ASN A 43 3.84 13.44 -5.37
N VAL A 44 3.35 13.82 -4.18
CA VAL A 44 4.07 13.65 -2.90
C VAL A 44 3.18 13.16 -1.77
N TYR A 45 3.77 12.38 -0.86
CA TYR A 45 3.15 11.97 0.40
C TYR A 45 3.43 13.01 1.49
N ARG A 46 2.42 13.30 2.32
CA ARG A 46 2.48 14.35 3.35
C ARG A 46 1.90 13.87 4.68
N ILE A 47 2.55 14.25 5.78
CA ILE A 47 2.01 14.10 7.13
C ILE A 47 1.33 15.42 7.50
N ILE A 48 0.03 15.36 7.79
CA ILE A 48 -0.79 16.52 8.13
C ILE A 48 -1.49 16.28 9.46
N SER A 49 -1.50 17.31 10.31
CA SER A 49 -2.26 17.33 11.56
C SER A 49 -2.81 18.73 11.79
N LEU A 50 -4.08 18.81 12.20
CA LEU A 50 -4.76 20.05 12.53
C LEU A 50 -5.03 20.14 14.04
N ASP A 51 -4.92 21.35 14.60
CA ASP A 51 -5.47 21.70 15.91
C ASP A 51 -6.49 22.83 15.70
N GLY A 52 -7.78 22.51 15.88
CA GLY A 52 -8.87 23.31 15.34
C GLY A 52 -8.75 23.49 13.82
N SER A 53 -8.75 24.74 13.36
CA SER A 53 -8.53 25.12 11.95
C SER A 53 -7.06 25.32 11.57
N LYS A 54 -6.12 25.23 12.53
CA LYS A 54 -4.69 25.49 12.30
C LYS A 54 -3.96 24.21 11.94
N ALA A 55 -3.28 24.19 10.79
CA ALA A 55 -2.30 23.15 10.50
C ALA A 55 -1.08 23.29 11.44
N ILE A 56 -0.79 22.24 12.21
CA ILE A 56 0.35 22.17 13.13
C ILE A 56 1.44 21.18 12.67
N ILE A 57 1.08 20.22 11.80
CA ILE A 57 2.04 19.43 11.02
C ILE A 57 1.64 19.56 9.54
N ASN A 58 2.62 19.81 8.68
CA ASN A 58 2.49 19.84 7.22
C ASN A 58 3.82 19.40 6.59
N SER A 59 4.27 18.20 6.96
CA SER A 59 5.57 17.66 6.59
C SER A 59 5.47 16.93 5.24
N THR A 60 6.43 17.15 4.34
CA THR A 60 6.48 16.46 3.03
C THR A 60 7.48 15.31 3.13
N ILE A 61 7.04 14.08 2.91
CA ILE A 61 7.89 12.89 3.08
C ILE A 61 8.89 12.83 1.93
N THR A 62 10.18 12.73 2.27
CA THR A 62 11.27 12.55 1.30
C THR A 62 11.97 11.20 1.51
N PRO A 63 12.60 10.60 0.49
CA PRO A 63 13.22 9.27 0.59
C PRO A 63 14.30 9.14 1.68
N ASN A 64 14.92 10.26 2.07
CA ASN A 64 15.96 10.34 3.11
C ASN A 64 15.43 10.71 4.50
N MET A 65 14.12 10.90 4.70
CA MET A 65 13.55 11.08 6.04
C MET A 65 13.59 9.77 6.84
N THR A 66 13.81 9.89 8.15
CA THR A 66 13.78 8.77 9.10
C THR A 66 12.88 9.11 10.28
N PHE A 67 12.00 8.18 10.64
CA PHE A 67 11.22 8.23 11.87
C PHE A 67 11.85 7.32 12.93
N THR A 68 12.28 7.91 14.03
CA THR A 68 12.99 7.22 15.11
C THR A 68 12.06 7.08 16.32
N LYS A 69 11.85 5.85 16.79
CA LYS A 69 11.21 5.58 18.10
C LYS A 69 12.23 5.94 19.20
N THR A 70 11.85 6.80 20.15
CA THR A 70 12.76 7.24 21.25
C THR A 70 12.20 6.96 22.64
N SER A 71 10.96 6.48 22.76
CA SER A 71 10.48 5.71 23.90
C SER A 71 9.38 4.74 23.45
N GLN A 72 8.87 3.91 24.37
CA GLN A 72 7.77 2.96 24.10
C GLN A 72 6.53 3.61 23.44
N LYS A 73 6.29 4.90 23.69
CA LYS A 73 5.11 5.63 23.19
C LYS A 73 5.44 6.96 22.49
N PHE A 74 6.71 7.22 22.20
CA PHE A 74 7.16 8.45 21.54
C PHE A 74 8.09 8.16 20.37
N GLY A 75 7.88 8.86 19.26
CA GLY A 75 8.77 8.84 18.11
C GLY A 75 8.80 10.18 17.38
N GLN A 76 9.85 10.40 16.60
CA GLN A 76 10.20 11.70 16.04
C GLN A 76 10.80 11.60 14.63
N TRP A 77 10.68 12.67 13.83
CA TRP A 77 11.42 12.83 12.58
C TRP A 77 11.86 14.29 12.40
N ALA A 78 12.98 14.48 11.69
CA ALA A 78 13.43 15.80 11.28
C ALA A 78 12.81 16.18 9.93
N ASP A 79 12.32 17.42 9.82
CA ASP A 79 11.89 18.01 8.56
C ASP A 79 12.82 19.19 8.22
N SER A 80 13.78 18.94 7.32
CA SER A 80 14.74 19.93 6.84
C SER A 80 14.09 21.08 6.08
N ARG A 81 12.92 20.85 5.45
CA ARG A 81 12.18 21.88 4.70
C ARG A 81 11.43 22.82 5.64
N ALA A 82 10.93 22.30 6.76
CA ALA A 82 10.28 23.07 7.81
C ALA A 82 11.25 23.56 8.93
N ASN A 83 12.55 23.22 8.85
CA ASN A 83 13.60 23.54 9.84
C ASN A 83 13.20 23.16 11.29
N THR A 84 12.52 22.03 11.44
CA THR A 84 11.98 21.57 12.72
C THR A 84 12.14 20.06 12.89
N VAL A 85 11.95 19.58 14.11
CA VAL A 85 11.87 18.15 14.43
C VAL A 85 10.51 17.94 15.09
N TYR A 86 9.67 17.14 14.45
CA TYR A 86 8.35 16.78 14.95
C TYR A 86 8.46 15.55 15.86
N GLY A 87 7.65 15.52 16.92
CA GLY A 87 7.55 14.40 17.86
C GLY A 87 6.09 14.07 18.15
N LEU A 88 5.77 12.78 18.30
CA LEU A 88 4.41 12.29 18.51
C LEU A 88 4.35 11.38 19.73
N GLY A 89 3.52 11.76 20.70
CA GLY A 89 3.20 10.96 21.88
C GLY A 89 1.89 10.19 21.68
N PHE A 90 1.98 8.87 21.54
CA PHE A 90 0.86 7.97 21.27
C PHE A 90 0.26 7.40 22.57
N SER A 91 -0.98 6.89 22.49
CA SER A 91 -1.65 6.22 23.62
C SER A 91 -1.04 4.86 23.96
N SER A 92 -0.55 4.12 22.96
CA SER A 92 0.08 2.79 23.12
C SER A 92 1.24 2.56 22.16
N GLU A 93 2.07 1.57 22.47
CA GLU A 93 3.20 1.12 21.65
C GLU A 93 2.75 0.60 20.26
N HIS A 94 1.58 -0.03 20.20
CA HIS A 94 0.96 -0.47 18.96
C HIS A 94 0.71 0.71 18.00
N HIS A 95 0.19 1.84 18.49
CA HIS A 95 -0.01 3.02 17.64
C HIS A 95 1.31 3.68 17.20
N LEU A 96 2.34 3.70 18.06
CA LEU A 96 3.68 4.17 17.69
C LEU A 96 4.28 3.28 16.58
N SER A 97 4.20 1.96 16.75
CA SER A 97 4.73 1.00 15.79
C SER A 97 3.99 1.06 14.46
N LYS A 98 2.65 1.14 14.46
CA LYS A 98 1.87 1.24 13.23
C LYS A 98 2.09 2.55 12.48
N PHE A 99 2.35 3.65 13.19
CA PHE A 99 2.75 4.91 12.56
C PHE A 99 4.16 4.82 11.93
N ALA A 100 5.11 4.13 12.59
CA ALA A 100 6.46 3.92 12.08
C ALA A 100 6.50 3.00 10.84
N GLU A 101 5.67 1.95 10.81
CA GLU A 101 5.46 1.11 9.62
C GLU A 101 4.98 1.95 8.43
N LYS A 102 3.90 2.72 8.63
CA LYS A 102 3.36 3.62 7.59
C LYS A 102 4.37 4.70 7.17
N PHE A 103 5.24 5.16 8.06
CA PHE A 103 6.31 6.09 7.69
C PHE A 103 7.26 5.46 6.64
N GLN A 104 7.66 4.19 6.82
CA GLN A 104 8.52 3.51 5.85
C GLN A 104 7.80 3.22 4.53
N GLU A 105 6.54 2.77 4.60
CA GLU A 105 5.67 2.54 3.43
C GLU A 105 5.57 3.80 2.56
N PHE A 106 5.25 4.95 3.14
CA PHE A 106 5.13 6.21 2.40
C PHE A 106 6.49 6.84 2.04
N LYS A 107 7.59 6.48 2.71
CA LYS A 107 8.95 6.87 2.33
C LYS A 107 9.41 6.14 1.06
N GLU A 108 9.12 4.85 0.93
CA GLU A 108 9.35 4.11 -0.33
C GLU A 108 8.38 4.55 -1.44
N ALA A 109 7.11 4.80 -1.13
CA ALA A 109 6.18 5.35 -2.10
C ALA A 109 6.62 6.75 -2.60
N ALA A 110 7.19 7.60 -1.73
CA ALA A 110 7.78 8.88 -2.12
C ALA A 110 9.06 8.73 -2.97
N ARG A 111 9.83 7.65 -2.79
CA ARG A 111 10.96 7.31 -3.68
C ARG A 111 10.47 6.97 -5.08
N LEU A 112 9.52 6.03 -5.19
CA LEU A 112 8.92 5.62 -6.46
C LEU A 112 8.20 6.78 -7.18
N ALA A 113 7.51 7.66 -6.43
CA ALA A 113 6.88 8.86 -6.97
C ALA A 113 7.90 9.83 -7.58
N LYS A 114 9.07 10.00 -6.94
CA LYS A 114 10.17 10.83 -7.45
C LYS A 114 10.80 10.21 -8.70
N GLU A 115 11.08 8.90 -8.68
CA GLU A 115 11.66 8.16 -9.81
C GLU A 115 10.77 8.28 -11.06
N LYS A 116 9.48 7.97 -10.96
CA LYS A 116 8.49 8.15 -12.05
C LYS A 116 8.40 9.60 -12.56
N SER A 117 8.70 10.58 -11.71
CA SER A 117 8.73 12.00 -12.11
C SER A 117 10.01 12.38 -12.86
N GLN A 118 11.12 11.68 -12.61
CA GLN A 118 12.39 11.86 -13.33
C GLN A 118 12.39 11.11 -14.67
N GLU A 119 11.95 9.85 -14.69
CA GLU A 119 11.80 9.04 -15.92
C GLU A 119 10.94 9.77 -16.97
N LYS A 120 9.86 10.44 -16.53
CA LYS A 120 8.98 11.22 -17.41
C LYS A 120 9.64 12.46 -18.04
N MET A 121 10.79 12.92 -17.53
CA MET A 121 11.60 13.99 -18.14
C MET A 121 12.80 13.45 -18.93
N GLU A 122 13.35 12.30 -18.53
CA GLU A 122 14.48 11.67 -19.21
C GLU A 122 14.04 10.98 -20.51
N LEU A 123 12.85 10.35 -20.54
CA LEU A 123 12.28 9.74 -21.75
C LEU A 123 11.81 10.73 -22.83
N THR A 124 11.83 12.04 -22.56
CA THR A 124 11.64 13.09 -23.58
C THR A 124 12.97 13.69 -24.07
N SER A 125 14.11 13.13 -23.66
CA SER A 125 15.44 13.75 -23.78
C SER A 125 16.44 12.85 -24.53
N THR A 126 16.11 12.40 -25.74
CA THR A 126 17.00 11.52 -26.54
C THR A 126 17.04 11.89 -28.04
N PRO A 127 17.81 12.92 -28.43
CA PRO A 127 18.12 13.21 -29.83
C PRO A 127 19.34 12.38 -30.29
N SER A 128 19.15 11.09 -30.54
CA SER A 128 20.19 10.21 -31.13
C SER A 128 20.33 10.43 -32.64
N GLN A 129 20.90 11.57 -33.04
CA GLN A 129 21.42 11.77 -34.40
C GLN A 129 22.84 11.21 -34.50
N GLU A 130 22.98 9.99 -34.99
CA GLU A 130 24.28 9.48 -35.44
C GLU A 130 24.55 9.86 -36.90
N SER A 131 25.42 10.85 -37.07
CA SER A 131 26.33 11.02 -38.22
C SER A 131 25.76 11.31 -39.63
N ALA A 132 25.86 12.60 -39.99
CA ALA A 132 26.29 13.12 -41.29
C ALA A 132 25.41 12.91 -42.55
N GLY A 133 24.56 13.92 -42.84
CA GLY A 133 24.06 14.14 -44.21
C GLY A 133 22.89 15.12 -44.35
N GLY A 134 23.18 16.42 -44.57
CA GLY A 134 22.20 17.38 -45.11
C GLY A 134 21.44 18.26 -44.11
N ASP A 135 21.94 19.49 -43.96
CA ASP A 135 21.19 20.75 -43.98
C ASP A 135 19.97 21.02 -43.06
N LEU A 136 20.26 21.91 -42.09
CA LEU A 136 19.57 23.19 -41.81
C LEU A 136 18.36 23.28 -40.83
N GLN A 137 18.55 24.22 -39.89
CA GLN A 137 17.56 25.12 -39.27
C GLN A 137 16.56 24.57 -38.24
N SER A 138 16.96 24.64 -36.97
CA SER A 138 16.03 24.93 -35.85
C SER A 138 15.83 26.45 -35.71
N PRO A 139 14.61 26.91 -35.40
CA PRO A 139 14.48 27.98 -34.41
C PRO A 139 13.27 27.87 -33.46
N LEU A 140 13.57 27.90 -32.17
CA LEU A 140 13.07 28.85 -31.15
C LEU A 140 11.56 29.21 -31.05
N THR A 141 11.04 29.01 -29.83
CA THR A 141 9.99 29.77 -29.11
C THR A 141 8.54 29.85 -29.68
N PRO A 142 7.51 29.44 -28.90
CA PRO A 142 6.11 29.56 -29.30
C PRO A 142 5.36 30.75 -28.66
N GLU A 143 4.43 31.39 -29.38
CA GLU A 143 3.31 32.12 -28.78
C GLU A 143 2.11 32.35 -29.75
N SER A 144 0.89 32.38 -29.18
CA SER A 144 -0.43 32.92 -29.63
C SER A 144 -0.61 33.49 -31.07
N ILE A 145 -1.74 33.33 -31.80
CA ILE A 145 -3.10 33.78 -31.39
C ILE A 145 -4.25 33.43 -32.39
N ASN A 146 -5.42 33.04 -31.83
CA ASN A 146 -6.85 33.16 -32.25
C ASN A 146 -7.39 33.20 -33.71
N GLY A 147 -8.40 32.35 -33.98
CA GLY A 147 -9.68 32.70 -34.68
C GLY A 147 -9.97 32.08 -36.08
N THR A 148 -11.21 31.87 -36.56
CA THR A 148 -12.59 31.95 -35.98
C THR A 148 -13.62 31.36 -36.98
N ASP A 149 -14.59 30.54 -36.51
CA ASP A 149 -15.95 30.16 -37.02
C ASP A 149 -16.25 29.90 -38.54
N ASP A 150 -17.39 29.35 -38.97
CA ASP A 150 -18.12 28.09 -38.67
C ASP A 150 -18.95 27.78 -39.97
N GLU A 151 -20.03 27.00 -40.16
CA GLU A 151 -20.94 26.23 -39.28
C GLU A 151 -21.48 24.97 -40.01
N ARG A 152 -22.59 24.39 -39.53
CA ARG A 152 -23.05 23.01 -39.80
C ARG A 152 -23.82 22.77 -41.12
N THR A 153 -23.67 21.54 -41.62
CA THR A 153 -24.75 20.70 -42.22
C THR A 153 -25.22 19.70 -41.13
N PRO A 154 -26.42 19.05 -41.17
CA PRO A 154 -26.67 17.90 -42.08
C PRO A 154 -28.16 17.55 -42.41
N ASP A 155 -28.38 16.56 -43.30
CA ASP A 155 -29.22 15.35 -43.11
C ASP A 155 -29.18 14.50 -44.42
N VAL A 156 -28.78 13.23 -44.41
CA VAL A 156 -29.47 11.97 -44.02
C VAL A 156 -30.37 11.35 -45.12
N THR A 157 -29.87 10.21 -45.60
CA THR A 157 -30.32 9.17 -46.55
C THR A 157 -31.81 8.75 -46.59
N GLN A 158 -32.30 8.26 -47.75
CA GLN A 158 -32.58 6.82 -48.02
C GLN A 158 -33.25 6.49 -49.39
N ASN A 159 -33.07 5.23 -49.85
CA ASN A 159 -33.79 4.45 -50.92
C ASN A 159 -33.60 4.90 -52.40
N SER A 160 -33.36 4.05 -53.44
CA SER A 160 -33.83 2.69 -53.83
C SER A 160 -35.28 2.69 -54.40
N GLU A 161 -35.67 2.08 -55.54
CA GLU A 161 -34.95 1.34 -56.62
C GLU A 161 -35.81 1.32 -57.95
N PRO A 162 -35.81 0.35 -58.91
CA PRO A 162 -35.14 0.42 -60.22
C PRO A 162 -36.05 0.41 -61.50
N ARG A 163 -35.39 0.30 -62.68
CA ARG A 163 -35.90 0.46 -64.07
C ARG A 163 -36.29 -0.86 -64.78
N ALA A 164 -37.16 -0.76 -65.80
CA ALA A 164 -37.25 -1.71 -66.92
C ALA A 164 -37.64 -1.01 -68.26
N GLU A 165 -37.22 -1.56 -69.41
CA GLU A 165 -37.68 -1.19 -70.77
C GLU A 165 -38.46 -2.37 -71.42
N PRO A 166 -39.01 -2.27 -72.67
CA PRO A 166 -38.17 -2.55 -73.85
C PRO A 166 -38.55 -1.89 -75.22
N ALA A 167 -37.51 -1.63 -76.04
CA ALA A 167 -37.34 -2.03 -77.46
C ALA A 167 -38.30 -1.63 -78.63
N GLN A 168 -37.65 -1.11 -79.71
CA GLN A 168 -37.77 -1.46 -81.15
C GLN A 168 -38.88 -0.93 -82.10
N ASN A 169 -38.46 0.02 -82.95
CA ASN A 169 -38.56 0.09 -84.43
C ASN A 169 -39.71 -0.64 -85.20
N ALA A 170 -40.42 0.10 -86.08
CA ALA A 170 -40.18 0.13 -87.54
C ALA A 170 -41.24 0.96 -88.32
N LEU A 171 -40.86 1.51 -89.49
CA LEU A 171 -41.76 2.11 -90.49
C LEU A 171 -41.41 1.58 -91.90
N PRO A 172 -42.41 1.36 -92.77
CA PRO A 172 -42.21 1.35 -94.22
C PRO A 172 -43.10 2.38 -94.93
N PHE A 173 -42.49 3.31 -95.67
CA PHE A 173 -43.20 4.08 -96.70
C PHE A 173 -43.34 3.23 -97.98
N SER A 174 -44.38 3.49 -98.77
CA SER A 174 -44.50 2.97 -100.14
C SER A 174 -45.18 4.00 -101.02
N HIS A 175 -44.45 4.51 -102.01
CA HIS A 175 -44.99 5.38 -103.05
C HIS A 175 -45.52 4.54 -104.22
N SER A 176 -46.69 4.89 -104.73
CA SER A 176 -47.15 4.51 -106.07
C SER A 176 -47.67 5.76 -106.77
N ALA A 177 -47.53 5.84 -108.10
CA ALA A 177 -47.66 7.08 -108.87
C ALA A 177 -48.69 6.98 -110.01
N GLY A 178 -49.35 8.12 -110.29
CA GLY A 178 -50.36 8.30 -111.33
C GLY A 178 -51.76 8.51 -110.72
N ASP A 179 -52.42 9.66 -110.87
CA ASP A 179 -52.64 10.34 -112.15
C ASP A 179 -52.47 11.89 -112.07
N ARG A 180 -52.99 12.64 -113.07
CA ARG A 180 -52.39 13.90 -113.54
C ARG A 180 -52.98 15.19 -112.95
N THR A 181 -52.11 16.21 -112.89
CA THR A 181 -52.43 17.65 -113.07
C THR A 181 -53.40 18.37 -112.11
N GLN A 182 -53.84 17.77 -110.99
CA GLN A 182 -54.45 18.54 -109.87
C GLN A 182 -53.78 18.32 -108.49
N GLY A 183 -52.81 17.40 -108.36
CA GLY A 183 -52.21 17.04 -107.06
C GLY A 183 -51.04 17.91 -106.56
N LEU A 184 -50.52 18.87 -107.34
CA LEU A 184 -49.23 19.53 -107.05
C LEU A 184 -49.24 20.42 -105.79
N SER A 185 -50.36 21.07 -105.48
CA SER A 185 -50.54 21.83 -104.22
C SER A 185 -50.54 20.92 -102.99
N HIS A 186 -51.23 19.78 -103.08
CA HIS A 186 -51.27 18.77 -102.02
C HIS A 186 -49.91 18.10 -101.80
N ALA A 187 -49.15 17.84 -102.86
CA ALA A 187 -47.78 17.31 -102.75
C ALA A 187 -46.86 18.28 -101.99
N SER A 188 -46.90 19.57 -102.31
CA SER A 188 -46.13 20.60 -101.60
C SER A 188 -46.54 20.70 -100.12
N SER A 189 -47.85 20.69 -99.83
CA SER A 189 -48.37 20.68 -98.44
C SER A 189 -47.95 19.43 -97.66
N ALA A 190 -47.93 18.25 -98.30
CA ALA A 190 -47.47 17.01 -97.68
C ALA A 190 -45.98 17.05 -97.33
N ILE A 191 -45.14 17.65 -98.20
CA ILE A 191 -43.71 17.83 -97.94
C ILE A 191 -43.47 18.79 -96.77
N SER A 192 -44.16 19.92 -96.69
CA SER A 192 -44.06 20.80 -95.50
C SER A 192 -44.46 20.07 -94.22
N LYS A 193 -45.57 19.30 -94.25
CA LYS A 193 -46.01 18.51 -93.08
C LYS A 193 -45.03 17.41 -92.69
N HIS A 194 -44.30 16.82 -93.64
CA HIS A 194 -43.21 15.90 -93.35
C HIS A 194 -42.10 16.60 -92.56
N TRP A 195 -41.60 17.74 -93.05
CA TRP A 195 -40.56 18.50 -92.36
C TRP A 195 -41.01 19.06 -90.99
N GLU A 196 -42.28 19.44 -90.84
CA GLU A 196 -42.86 19.83 -89.55
C GLU A 196 -42.90 18.66 -88.56
N ALA A 197 -43.32 17.46 -89.01
CA ALA A 197 -43.35 16.26 -88.20
C ALA A 197 -41.94 15.75 -87.83
N GLU A 198 -40.99 15.85 -88.76
CA GLU A 198 -39.58 15.53 -88.52
C GLU A 198 -38.95 16.52 -87.53
N LEU A 199 -39.20 17.83 -87.69
CA LEU A 199 -38.76 18.86 -86.74
C LEU A 199 -39.38 18.67 -85.35
N ALA A 200 -40.66 18.28 -85.26
CA ALA A 200 -41.31 17.94 -84.01
C ALA A 200 -40.69 16.69 -83.36
N THR A 201 -40.36 15.67 -84.17
CA THR A 201 -39.68 14.45 -83.72
C THR A 201 -38.26 14.74 -83.23
N LEU A 202 -37.50 15.57 -83.95
CA LEU A 202 -36.16 16.02 -83.54
C LEU A 202 -36.20 16.85 -82.26
N LYS A 203 -37.17 17.75 -82.10
CA LYS A 203 -37.40 18.48 -80.84
C LYS A 203 -37.74 17.53 -79.68
N GLY A 204 -38.61 16.54 -79.91
CA GLY A 204 -38.95 15.52 -78.92
C GLY A 204 -37.75 14.65 -78.52
N ASN A 205 -36.90 14.26 -79.48
CA ASN A 205 -35.68 13.51 -79.22
C ASN A 205 -34.62 14.36 -78.50
N ASN A 206 -34.47 15.64 -78.86
CA ASN A 206 -33.58 16.57 -78.15
C ASN A 206 -34.03 16.80 -76.70
N ALA A 207 -35.33 16.92 -76.45
CA ALA A 207 -35.90 17.00 -75.10
C ALA A 207 -35.64 15.71 -74.29
N LYS A 208 -35.81 14.52 -74.90
CA LYS A 208 -35.47 13.23 -74.26
C LYS A 208 -33.98 13.12 -73.92
N LEU A 209 -33.09 13.51 -74.84
CA LEU A 209 -31.63 13.53 -74.59
C LEU A 209 -31.27 14.51 -73.47
N THR A 210 -31.92 15.67 -73.42
CA THR A 210 -31.73 16.66 -72.34
C THR A 210 -32.20 16.12 -70.99
N ALA A 211 -33.36 15.45 -70.95
CA ALA A 211 -33.87 14.80 -69.74
C ALA A 211 -32.93 13.68 -69.26
N ALA A 212 -32.48 12.80 -70.16
CA ALA A 212 -31.54 11.73 -69.83
C ALA A 212 -30.17 12.26 -69.37
N LEU A 213 -29.70 13.40 -69.89
CA LEU A 213 -28.48 14.05 -69.42
C LEU A 213 -28.64 14.65 -68.02
N LEU A 214 -29.79 15.26 -67.71
CA LEU A 214 -30.12 15.75 -66.37
C LEU A 214 -30.26 14.61 -65.37
N GLU A 215 -30.94 13.52 -65.75
CA GLU A 215 -31.06 12.28 -64.96
C GLU A 215 -29.68 11.67 -64.70
N SER A 216 -28.84 11.51 -65.72
CA SER A 216 -27.47 11.03 -65.56
C SER A 216 -26.62 11.95 -64.66
N THR A 217 -26.87 13.26 -64.68
CA THR A 217 -26.19 14.23 -63.81
C THR A 217 -26.67 14.14 -62.36
N ALA A 218 -27.96 13.88 -62.13
CA ALA A 218 -28.53 13.61 -60.81
C ALA A 218 -27.98 12.29 -60.25
N ASN A 219 -27.98 11.22 -61.05
CA ASN A 219 -27.44 9.91 -60.68
C ASN A 219 -25.95 10.03 -60.29
N VAL A 220 -25.12 10.76 -61.04
CA VAL A 220 -23.70 10.99 -60.68
C VAL A 220 -23.54 11.75 -59.36
N LYS A 221 -24.48 12.66 -58.99
CA LYS A 221 -24.47 13.28 -57.66
C LYS A 221 -24.86 12.29 -56.56
N GLN A 222 -25.90 11.49 -56.77
CA GLN A 222 -26.35 10.46 -55.83
C GLN A 222 -25.27 9.41 -55.57
N TRP A 223 -24.61 8.88 -56.60
CA TRP A 223 -23.49 7.94 -56.46
C TRP A 223 -22.31 8.54 -55.68
N LYS A 224 -22.02 9.84 -55.87
CA LYS A 224 -20.98 10.54 -55.09
C LYS A 224 -21.36 10.71 -53.61
N GLN A 225 -22.62 11.05 -53.33
CA GLN A 225 -23.13 11.15 -51.94
C GLN A 225 -23.12 9.79 -51.24
N GLN A 226 -23.55 8.72 -51.93
CA GLN A 226 -23.55 7.37 -51.39
C GLN A 226 -22.12 6.82 -51.17
N LEU A 227 -21.18 7.13 -52.06
CA LEU A 227 -19.76 6.80 -51.86
C LEU A 227 -19.19 7.51 -50.62
N ALA A 228 -19.46 8.81 -50.46
CA ALA A 228 -19.02 9.57 -49.29
C ALA A 228 -19.61 9.00 -47.98
N ALA A 229 -20.90 8.65 -47.97
CA ALA A 229 -21.54 8.01 -46.82
C ALA A 229 -20.91 6.64 -46.47
N TYR A 230 -20.56 5.82 -47.46
CA TYR A 230 -19.84 4.56 -47.19
C TYR A 230 -18.39 4.77 -46.74
N GLN A 231 -17.73 5.86 -47.16
CA GLN A 231 -16.39 6.22 -46.66
C GLN A 231 -16.44 6.65 -45.19
N GLU A 232 -17.41 7.49 -44.81
CA GLU A 232 -17.64 7.89 -43.41
C GLU A 232 -18.03 6.69 -42.52
N GLU A 233 -18.92 5.83 -43.00
CA GLU A 233 -19.30 4.57 -42.35
C GLU A 233 -18.06 3.70 -42.08
N ALA A 234 -17.23 3.48 -43.10
CA ALA A 234 -16.01 2.69 -43.00
C ALA A 234 -14.98 3.30 -42.04
N GLU A 235 -14.73 4.61 -42.11
CA GLU A 235 -13.85 5.32 -41.17
C GLU A 235 -14.31 5.16 -39.72
N ARG A 236 -15.61 5.29 -39.48
CA ARG A 236 -16.21 5.16 -38.15
C ARG A 236 -16.20 3.72 -37.65
N LEU A 237 -16.36 2.73 -38.53
CA LEU A 237 -16.16 1.31 -38.18
C LEU A 237 -14.69 1.02 -37.85
N HIS A 238 -13.73 1.54 -38.62
CA HIS A 238 -12.30 1.42 -38.31
C HIS A 238 -11.95 2.03 -36.94
N LYS A 239 -12.39 3.27 -36.68
CA LYS A 239 -12.23 3.93 -35.36
C LYS A 239 -12.81 3.05 -34.24
N ARG A 240 -13.99 2.46 -34.44
CA ARG A 240 -14.64 1.59 -33.45
C ARG A 240 -13.94 0.24 -33.25
N VAL A 241 -13.31 -0.33 -34.29
CA VAL A 241 -12.47 -1.54 -34.15
C VAL A 241 -11.23 -1.22 -33.30
N THR A 242 -10.50 -0.14 -33.59
CA THR A 242 -9.32 0.27 -32.81
C THR A 242 -9.66 0.55 -31.34
N GLU A 243 -10.83 1.16 -31.06
CA GLU A 243 -11.33 1.31 -29.69
C GLU A 243 -11.52 -0.05 -28.98
N LEU A 244 -12.14 -1.02 -29.65
CA LEU A 244 -12.43 -2.34 -29.07
C LEU A 244 -11.16 -3.17 -28.87
N GLU A 245 -10.19 -3.09 -29.78
CA GLU A 245 -8.87 -3.71 -29.64
C GLU A 245 -8.09 -3.12 -28.46
N CYS A 246 -8.14 -1.80 -28.29
CA CYS A 246 -7.54 -1.09 -27.15
C CYS A 246 -8.21 -1.47 -25.82
N VAL A 247 -9.54 -1.56 -25.78
CA VAL A 247 -10.29 -1.98 -24.58
C VAL A 247 -10.06 -3.46 -24.27
N SER A 248 -9.97 -4.33 -25.27
CA SER A 248 -9.64 -5.76 -25.08
C SER A 248 -8.23 -5.94 -24.51
N SER A 249 -7.26 -5.18 -25.03
CA SER A 249 -5.88 -5.18 -24.52
C SER A 249 -5.81 -4.74 -23.05
N GLN A 250 -6.56 -3.69 -22.68
CA GLN A 250 -6.68 -3.24 -21.29
C GLN A 250 -7.38 -4.28 -20.39
N ALA A 251 -8.45 -4.92 -20.88
CA ALA A 251 -9.16 -5.96 -20.14
C ALA A 251 -8.26 -7.17 -19.83
N ASN A 252 -7.41 -7.58 -20.79
CA ASN A 252 -6.43 -8.64 -20.59
C ASN A 252 -5.38 -8.27 -19.54
N ALA A 253 -4.86 -7.03 -19.58
CA ALA A 253 -3.91 -6.54 -18.56
C ALA A 253 -4.54 -6.50 -17.15
N VAL A 254 -5.80 -6.04 -17.04
CA VAL A 254 -6.56 -6.07 -15.78
C VAL A 254 -6.82 -7.50 -15.30
N HIS A 255 -7.01 -8.46 -16.20
CA HIS A 255 -7.17 -9.88 -15.85
C HIS A 255 -5.87 -10.50 -15.32
N SER A 256 -4.72 -10.18 -15.92
CA SER A 256 -3.39 -10.59 -15.41
C SER A 256 -3.17 -10.06 -14.00
N HIS A 257 -3.27 -8.73 -13.82
CA HIS A 257 -3.09 -8.08 -12.52
C HIS A 257 -4.08 -8.57 -11.46
N LYS A 258 -5.33 -8.91 -11.84
CA LYS A 258 -6.30 -9.55 -10.93
C LYS A 258 -5.79 -10.92 -10.47
N THR A 259 -5.24 -11.71 -11.38
CA THR A 259 -4.74 -13.08 -11.10
C THR A 259 -3.50 -13.03 -10.20
N GLU A 260 -2.56 -12.14 -10.51
CA GLU A 260 -1.36 -11.85 -9.70
C GLU A 260 -1.75 -11.40 -8.28
N LEU A 261 -2.75 -10.50 -8.16
CA LEU A 261 -3.25 -10.05 -6.87
C LEU A 261 -3.98 -11.16 -6.09
N SER A 262 -4.75 -12.02 -6.76
CA SER A 262 -5.39 -13.19 -6.12
C SER A 262 -4.35 -14.20 -5.61
N GLN A 263 -3.28 -14.46 -6.36
CA GLN A 263 -2.16 -15.29 -5.88
C GLN A 263 -1.47 -14.64 -4.67
N THR A 264 -1.17 -13.34 -4.75
CA THR A 264 -0.55 -12.58 -3.64
C THR A 264 -1.40 -12.62 -2.36
N VAL A 265 -2.74 -12.56 -2.49
CA VAL A 265 -3.65 -12.71 -1.35
C VAL A 265 -3.57 -14.12 -0.75
N GLN A 266 -3.59 -15.18 -1.57
CA GLN A 266 -3.45 -16.56 -1.07
C GLN A 266 -2.10 -16.77 -0.34
N GLU A 267 -1.00 -16.30 -0.91
CA GLU A 267 0.34 -16.40 -0.28
C GLU A 267 0.40 -15.66 1.07
N LEU A 268 -0.31 -14.53 1.20
CA LEU A 268 -0.44 -13.79 2.45
C LEU A 268 -1.36 -14.50 3.46
N GLU A 269 -2.45 -15.13 3.01
CA GLU A 269 -3.35 -15.92 3.87
C GLU A 269 -2.67 -17.18 4.43
N GLU A 270 -1.92 -17.90 3.58
CA GLU A 270 -1.10 -19.05 4.02
C GLU A 270 0.01 -18.61 4.99
N THR A 271 0.70 -17.50 4.70
CA THR A 271 1.71 -16.92 5.61
C THR A 271 1.09 -16.50 6.94
N LEU A 272 -0.10 -15.89 6.94
CA LEU A 272 -0.81 -15.46 8.13
C LEU A 272 -1.18 -16.67 9.00
N LYS A 273 -1.75 -17.72 8.42
CA LYS A 273 -2.07 -18.98 9.13
C LYS A 273 -0.86 -19.58 9.82
N VAL A 274 0.29 -19.65 9.13
CA VAL A 274 1.55 -20.14 9.74
C VAL A 274 2.01 -19.26 10.91
N LYS A 275 1.75 -17.94 10.86
CA LYS A 275 2.04 -17.05 12.00
C LYS A 275 1.05 -17.17 13.15
N GLU A 276 -0.21 -17.49 12.90
CA GLU A 276 -1.19 -17.79 13.96
C GLU A 276 -0.83 -19.11 14.68
N GLU A 277 -0.45 -20.15 13.94
CA GLU A 277 0.03 -21.43 14.50
C GLU A 277 1.33 -21.25 15.32
N GLU A 278 2.25 -20.39 14.87
CA GLU A 278 3.46 -20.01 15.62
C GLU A 278 3.14 -19.26 16.92
N ILE A 279 2.21 -18.30 16.85
CA ILE A 279 1.77 -17.52 18.02
C ILE A 279 1.11 -18.43 19.07
N GLU A 280 0.33 -19.43 18.66
CA GLU A 280 -0.31 -20.36 19.59
C GLU A 280 0.70 -21.27 20.29
N ARG A 281 1.73 -21.75 19.58
CA ARG A 281 2.84 -22.51 20.19
C ARG A 281 3.60 -21.66 21.21
N LEU A 282 3.91 -20.41 20.87
CA LEU A 282 4.62 -19.49 21.77
C LEU A 282 3.81 -19.13 23.03
N LYS A 283 2.47 -19.10 22.98
CA LYS A 283 1.64 -19.00 24.19
C LYS A 283 1.82 -20.22 25.08
N GLN A 284 1.74 -21.43 24.52
CA GLN A 284 1.91 -22.68 25.26
C GLN A 284 3.31 -22.76 25.91
N GLU A 285 4.35 -22.33 25.19
CA GLU A 285 5.71 -22.22 25.76
C GLU A 285 5.80 -21.20 26.91
N ILE A 286 5.12 -20.04 26.80
CA ILE A 286 5.04 -19.04 27.88
C ILE A 286 4.30 -19.56 29.11
N ASP A 287 3.19 -20.29 28.93
CA ASP A 287 2.41 -20.82 30.04
C ASP A 287 3.12 -22.00 30.73
N ASN A 288 3.75 -22.90 29.96
CA ASN A 288 4.67 -23.91 30.51
C ASN A 288 5.82 -23.27 31.31
N ALA A 289 6.38 -22.16 30.84
CA ALA A 289 7.43 -21.42 31.56
C ALA A 289 6.93 -20.76 32.85
N ARG A 290 5.65 -20.37 32.92
CA ARG A 290 5.01 -19.87 34.15
C ARG A 290 4.83 -20.99 35.17
N GLU A 291 4.35 -22.17 34.78
CA GLU A 291 4.23 -23.32 35.68
C GLU A 291 5.59 -23.72 36.27
N LEU A 292 6.65 -23.73 35.45
CA LEU A 292 8.01 -24.01 35.92
C LEU A 292 8.56 -22.91 36.87
N GLN A 293 8.20 -21.65 36.65
CA GLN A 293 8.52 -20.54 37.56
C GLN A 293 7.84 -20.73 38.93
N GLU A 294 6.53 -21.04 38.94
CA GLU A 294 5.78 -21.28 40.18
C GLU A 294 6.29 -22.50 40.95
N GLN A 295 6.66 -23.57 40.24
CA GLN A 295 7.34 -24.73 40.84
C GLN A 295 8.69 -24.36 41.47
N ARG A 296 9.53 -23.56 40.77
CA ARG A 296 10.79 -23.05 41.33
C ARG A 296 10.55 -22.23 42.59
N ASP A 297 9.56 -21.36 42.59
CA ASP A 297 9.32 -20.45 43.73
C ASP A 297 8.76 -21.22 44.93
N SER A 298 7.90 -22.24 44.71
CA SER A 298 7.48 -23.17 45.77
C SER A 298 8.65 -23.97 46.35
N LEU A 299 9.59 -24.43 45.51
CA LEU A 299 10.80 -25.14 45.97
C LEU A 299 11.76 -24.19 46.71
N THR A 300 11.87 -22.94 46.27
CA THR A 300 12.71 -21.92 46.91
C THR A 300 12.19 -21.54 48.30
N GLN A 301 10.86 -21.40 48.46
CA GLN A 301 10.24 -21.21 49.78
C GLN A 301 10.50 -22.40 50.70
N LYS A 302 10.28 -23.64 50.22
CA LYS A 302 10.54 -24.86 51.02
C LYS A 302 12.01 -25.00 51.43
N LEU A 303 12.94 -24.58 50.58
CA LEU A 303 14.36 -24.54 50.92
C LEU A 303 14.63 -23.57 52.07
N GLN A 304 14.08 -22.34 52.02
CA GLN A 304 14.21 -21.36 53.10
C GLN A 304 13.58 -21.84 54.42
N GLU A 305 12.41 -22.49 54.36
CA GLU A 305 11.77 -23.10 55.55
C GLU A 305 12.66 -24.19 56.19
N VAL A 306 13.33 -25.01 55.37
CA VAL A 306 14.29 -26.03 55.84
C VAL A 306 15.58 -25.40 56.37
N GLU A 307 16.11 -24.35 55.73
CA GLU A 307 17.30 -23.63 56.20
C GLU A 307 17.08 -22.94 57.57
N ILE A 308 15.91 -22.33 57.77
CA ILE A 308 15.53 -21.72 59.05
C ILE A 308 15.41 -22.80 60.13
N ARG A 309 14.75 -23.93 59.81
CA ARG A 309 14.60 -25.05 60.73
C ARG A 309 15.94 -25.71 61.08
N ASN A 310 16.89 -25.77 60.14
CA ASN A 310 18.21 -26.32 60.42
C ASN A 310 18.99 -25.41 61.39
N LYS A 311 18.94 -24.08 61.21
CA LYS A 311 19.56 -23.10 62.13
C LYS A 311 19.00 -23.15 63.55
N ASP A 312 17.69 -23.39 63.68
CA ASP A 312 17.04 -23.61 64.99
C ASP A 312 17.56 -24.90 65.67
N LEU A 313 17.67 -26.00 64.92
CA LEU A 313 18.24 -27.26 65.41
C LEU A 313 19.73 -27.15 65.75
N GLU A 314 20.53 -26.44 64.94
CA GLU A 314 21.94 -26.13 65.23
C GLU A 314 22.09 -25.33 66.53
N GLY A 315 21.21 -24.35 66.77
CA GLY A 315 21.15 -23.61 68.03
C GLY A 315 20.78 -24.48 69.24
N GLN A 316 19.79 -25.35 69.10
CA GLN A 316 19.39 -26.30 70.14
C GLN A 316 20.48 -27.33 70.46
N LEU A 317 21.20 -27.82 69.44
CA LEU A 317 22.35 -28.69 69.63
C LEU A 317 23.47 -27.97 70.40
N SER A 318 23.82 -26.74 70.02
CA SER A 318 24.85 -25.96 70.72
C SER A 318 24.48 -25.68 72.19
N GLU A 319 23.21 -25.42 72.51
CA GLU A 319 22.77 -25.28 73.90
C GLU A 319 22.88 -26.60 74.68
N LEU A 320 22.54 -27.74 74.06
CA LEU A 320 22.68 -29.06 74.67
C LEU A 320 24.16 -29.44 74.90
N GLU A 321 25.05 -29.11 73.96
CA GLU A 321 26.49 -29.29 74.10
C GLU A 321 27.05 -28.45 75.26
N GLN A 322 26.70 -27.17 75.36
CA GLN A 322 27.12 -26.30 76.47
C GLN A 322 26.59 -26.80 77.83
N ARG A 323 25.33 -27.28 77.88
CA ARG A 323 24.75 -27.88 79.09
C ARG A 323 25.47 -29.18 79.49
N LEU A 324 25.90 -29.99 78.51
CA LEU A 324 26.67 -31.21 78.73
C LEU A 324 28.08 -30.93 79.24
N GLU A 325 28.81 -30.00 78.60
CA GLU A 325 30.15 -29.55 79.03
C GLU A 325 30.11 -29.01 80.46
N LYS A 326 29.12 -28.16 80.78
CA LYS A 326 28.90 -27.66 82.14
C LYS A 326 28.70 -28.81 83.14
N SER A 327 27.84 -29.77 82.82
CA SER A 327 27.59 -30.93 83.71
C SER A 327 28.84 -31.81 83.88
N GLN A 328 29.66 -31.97 82.86
CA GLN A 328 30.96 -32.67 82.96
C GLN A 328 31.92 -31.91 83.88
N SER A 329 32.03 -30.58 83.74
CA SER A 329 32.88 -29.77 84.63
C SER A 329 32.44 -29.83 86.10
N GLU A 330 31.13 -29.88 86.36
CA GLU A 330 30.56 -30.06 87.70
C GLU A 330 30.87 -31.46 88.27
N GLN A 331 30.81 -32.51 87.44
CA GLN A 331 31.17 -33.88 87.85
C GLN A 331 32.67 -34.03 88.15
N ASP A 332 33.55 -33.45 87.34
CA ASP A 332 35.00 -33.55 87.56
C ASP A 332 35.45 -32.68 88.74
N ALA A 333 34.82 -31.52 88.98
CA ALA A 333 34.99 -30.76 90.22
C ALA A 333 34.54 -31.58 91.46
N PHE A 334 33.40 -32.26 91.38
CA PHE A 334 32.94 -33.15 92.46
C PHE A 334 33.90 -34.33 92.69
N ARG A 335 34.40 -34.97 91.62
CA ARG A 335 35.41 -36.04 91.71
C ARG A 335 36.73 -35.55 92.32
N SER A 336 37.18 -34.35 91.97
CA SER A 336 38.36 -33.73 92.57
C SER A 336 38.16 -33.52 94.07
N ASN A 337 37.02 -32.96 94.49
CA ASN A 337 36.67 -32.79 95.90
C ASN A 337 36.60 -34.12 96.67
N LEU A 338 36.02 -35.16 96.05
CA LEU A 338 35.96 -36.50 96.63
C LEU A 338 37.37 -37.11 96.78
N LYS A 339 38.27 -36.90 95.81
CA LYS A 339 39.67 -37.33 95.91
C LYS A 339 40.40 -36.63 97.06
N THR A 340 40.24 -35.31 97.20
CA THR A 340 40.81 -34.57 98.35
C THR A 340 40.27 -35.07 99.69
N LEU A 341 38.98 -35.42 99.77
CA LEU A 341 38.39 -36.01 100.98
C LEU A 341 38.94 -37.41 101.30
N LEU A 342 39.22 -38.23 100.28
CA LEU A 342 39.89 -39.51 100.45
C LEU A 342 41.34 -39.34 100.93
N GLU A 343 42.11 -38.41 100.34
CA GLU A 343 43.48 -38.10 100.78
C GLU A 343 43.54 -37.61 102.24
N ILE A 344 42.54 -36.84 102.68
CA ILE A 344 42.37 -36.44 104.09
C ILE A 344 42.03 -37.65 104.99
N LEU A 345 41.17 -38.55 104.52
CA LEU A 345 40.77 -39.76 105.25
C LEU A 345 41.95 -40.73 105.42
N ASP A 346 42.73 -40.96 104.36
CA ASP A 346 43.92 -41.81 104.40
C ASP A 346 44.97 -41.27 105.38
N GLY A 347 45.18 -39.94 105.41
CA GLY A 347 46.01 -39.28 106.42
C GLY A 347 45.51 -39.49 107.85
N LYS A 348 44.19 -39.41 108.07
CA LYS A 348 43.58 -39.67 109.39
C LYS A 348 43.65 -41.15 109.79
N ILE A 349 43.55 -42.08 108.85
CA ILE A 349 43.77 -43.51 109.09
C ILE A 349 45.24 -43.76 109.46
N PHE A 350 46.19 -43.09 108.82
CA PHE A 350 47.62 -43.16 109.18
C PHE A 350 47.87 -42.65 110.60
N GLU A 351 47.37 -41.47 110.97
CA GLU A 351 47.46 -40.91 112.33
C GLU A 351 46.91 -41.88 113.40
N LEU A 352 45.74 -42.48 113.14
CA LEU A 352 45.12 -43.45 114.05
C LEU A 352 45.92 -44.77 114.14
N THR A 353 46.58 -45.16 113.05
CA THR A 353 47.46 -46.35 113.00
C THR A 353 48.74 -46.11 113.79
N GLU A 354 49.37 -44.94 113.66
CA GLU A 354 50.53 -44.55 114.47
C GLU A 354 50.16 -44.44 115.96
N LEU A 355 49.00 -43.86 116.29
CA LEU A 355 48.50 -43.81 117.67
C LEU A 355 48.29 -45.22 118.25
N ARG A 356 47.69 -46.14 117.50
CA ARG A 356 47.54 -47.56 117.88
C ARG A 356 48.90 -48.20 118.17
N ASP A 357 49.87 -48.02 117.28
CA ASP A 357 51.18 -48.67 117.40
C ASP A 357 52.04 -48.07 118.53
N ASN A 358 51.84 -46.79 118.85
CA ASN A 358 52.45 -46.17 120.02
C ASN A 358 51.78 -46.61 121.33
N LEU A 359 50.46 -46.84 121.34
CA LEU A 359 49.76 -47.46 122.48
C LEU A 359 50.17 -48.93 122.68
N ALA A 360 50.40 -49.69 121.60
CA ALA A 360 50.90 -51.06 121.67
C ALA A 360 52.30 -51.11 122.31
N LYS A 361 53.24 -50.26 121.88
CA LYS A 361 54.58 -50.14 122.49
C LYS A 361 54.52 -49.80 123.98
N LEU A 362 53.57 -48.95 124.40
CA LEU A 362 53.38 -48.61 125.82
C LEU A 362 52.86 -49.80 126.64
N LEU A 363 52.06 -50.69 126.04
CA LEU A 363 51.61 -51.94 126.68
C LEU A 363 52.72 -53.00 126.73
N GLU A 364 53.61 -53.04 125.75
CA GLU A 364 54.81 -53.92 125.76
C GLU A 364 55.90 -53.45 126.75
N CYS A 365 55.79 -52.22 127.26
CA CYS A 365 56.72 -51.63 128.23
C CYS A 365 56.18 -51.61 129.69
N SER A 366 55.10 -52.34 129.99
CA SER A 366 54.42 -52.38 131.29
C SER A 366 54.22 -53.78 131.86
#